data_AF-A0A087TZ19-F1
#
_entry.id   AF-A0A087TZ19-F1
#
_cell.length_a   1.000
_cell.length_b   1.000
_cell.length_c   1.000
_cell.angle_alpha   90.00
_cell.angle_beta   90.00
_cell.angle_gamma   90.00
#
_symmetry.space_group_name_H-M   'P 1'
#
loop_
_entity.id
_entity.type
_entity.pdbx_description
1 polymer ?
#
loop_
_entity_poly.entity_id
_entity_poly.type
_entity_poly.pdbx_seq_one_letter_code
_entity_poly.pdbx_strand_id
1 'polypeptide(L)'
;MDLISPTKETIPVSVWARQLYTEEDPRCLVVMEPVERVTGIVKFDFSGRIVNCDQSFATLYGYLEPESMKGLDIKDLIPSIELDPENNHGELVPKEGIKLCATGKMKDGSHFPLSIKIRPCTRSYSTLMKEQKQGERTESKDITYEGTVWVFNNI
;
A
#
# COMPACT_ATOMS: atom_id res chain seq x y z
N MET A 1 -8.93 10.86 7.11
CA MET A 1 -9.21 10.64 8.55
C MET A 1 -10.60 10.04 8.69
N ASP A 2 -10.98 9.56 9.86
CA ASP A 2 -12.32 9.02 10.12
C ASP A 2 -13.04 9.93 11.13
N LEU A 3 -14.20 10.47 10.74
CA LEU A 3 -15.12 11.17 11.61
C LEU A 3 -16.07 10.13 12.23
N ILE A 4 -16.17 10.10 13.55
CA ILE A 4 -17.10 9.22 14.27
C ILE A 4 -18.30 10.07 14.69
N SER A 5 -19.48 9.74 14.19
CA SER A 5 -20.72 10.44 14.53
C SER A 5 -21.21 10.05 15.94
N PRO A 6 -22.16 10.81 16.54
CA PRO A 6 -22.83 10.40 17.78
C PRO A 6 -23.54 9.03 17.69
N THR A 7 -23.93 8.62 16.48
CA THR A 7 -24.54 7.31 16.21
C THR A 7 -23.50 6.18 16.04
N LYS A 8 -22.20 6.47 16.24
CA LYS A 8 -21.05 5.57 16.02
C LYS A 8 -20.83 5.17 14.56
N GLU A 9 -21.39 5.94 13.63
CA GLU A 9 -21.08 5.78 12.21
C GLU A 9 -19.71 6.38 11.90
N THR A 10 -18.95 5.72 11.02
CA THR A 10 -17.61 6.19 10.61
C THR A 10 -17.67 6.76 9.21
N ILE A 11 -17.34 8.04 9.08
CA ILE A 11 -17.34 8.77 7.81
C ILE A 11 -15.90 9.14 7.46
N PRO A 12 -15.34 8.64 6.34
CA PRO A 12 -14.05 9.08 5.87
C PRO A 12 -14.10 10.56 5.47
N VAL A 13 -13.17 11.36 6.02
CA VAL A 13 -13.07 12.80 5.77
C VAL A 13 -11.66 13.23 5.37
N SER A 14 -11.58 14.18 4.46
CA SER A 14 -10.43 15.06 4.26
C SER A 14 -10.46 16.12 5.37
N VAL A 15 -9.30 16.45 5.94
CA VAL A 15 -9.20 17.39 7.06
C VAL A 15 -8.09 18.39 6.78
N TRP A 16 -8.45 19.66 6.84
CA TRP A 16 -7.51 20.77 6.81
C TRP A 16 -7.70 21.62 8.05
N ALA A 17 -6.61 21.97 8.72
CA ALA A 17 -6.62 22.76 9.93
C ALA A 17 -5.65 23.94 9.80
N ARG A 18 -6.07 25.12 10.25
CA ARG A 18 -5.26 26.33 10.25
C ARG A 18 -5.42 27.08 11.57
N GLN A 19 -4.30 27.36 12.22
CA GLN A 19 -4.25 28.22 13.39
C GLN A 19 -4.47 29.69 12.99
N LEU A 20 -5.27 30.43 13.77
CA LEU A 20 -5.70 31.80 13.45
C LEU A 20 -5.09 32.92 14.32
N TYR A 21 -4.27 32.59 15.33
CA TYR A 21 -3.71 33.48 16.39
C TYR A 21 -4.74 33.90 17.48
N THR A 22 -4.41 33.87 18.78
CA THR A 22 -3.29 34.49 19.56
C THR A 22 -2.64 33.51 20.58
N GLU A 23 -1.43 33.77 21.11
CA GLU A 23 -0.81 32.94 22.20
C GLU A 23 -1.68 32.87 23.47
N GLU A 24 -2.47 33.92 23.71
CA GLU A 24 -3.40 34.03 24.83
C GLU A 24 -4.77 33.37 24.57
N ASP A 25 -5.10 33.08 23.30
CA ASP A 25 -6.35 32.43 22.88
C ASP A 25 -6.15 31.65 21.56
N PRO A 26 -5.66 30.40 21.62
CA PRO A 26 -5.38 29.61 20.43
C PRO A 26 -6.68 29.15 19.76
N ARG A 27 -7.05 29.83 18.68
CA ARG A 27 -8.17 29.43 17.81
C ARG A 27 -7.68 28.68 16.57
N CYS A 28 -8.42 27.64 16.20
CA CYS A 28 -8.14 26.82 15.02
C CYS A 28 -9.38 26.76 14.12
N LEU A 29 -9.21 27.07 12.84
CA LEU A 29 -10.20 26.77 11.81
C LEU A 29 -9.94 25.34 11.33
N VAL A 30 -10.95 24.48 11.42
CA VAL A 30 -10.90 23.12 10.89
C VAL A 30 -11.98 22.99 9.83
N VAL A 31 -11.57 22.58 8.64
CA VAL A 31 -12.46 22.22 7.54
C VAL A 31 -12.40 20.70 7.40
N MET A 32 -13.57 20.07 7.37
CA MET A 32 -13.71 18.65 7.11
C MET A 32 -14.68 18.47 5.95
N GLU A 33 -14.29 17.70 4.95
CA GLU A 33 -15.16 17.34 3.82
C GLU A 33 -15.27 15.81 3.74
N PRO A 34 -16.47 15.24 3.53
CA PRO A 34 -16.63 13.82 3.24
C PRO A 34 -15.85 13.43 1.98
N VAL A 35 -15.18 12.29 2.02
CA VAL A 35 -14.44 11.74 0.87
C VAL A 35 -14.79 10.27 0.71
N GLU A 36 -14.71 9.76 -0.51
CA GLU A 36 -14.78 8.33 -0.75
C GLU A 36 -13.41 7.68 -0.49
N ARG A 37 -13.37 6.57 0.25
CA ARG A 37 -12.15 5.79 0.47
C ARG A 37 -12.19 4.52 -0.36
N VAL A 38 -11.33 4.45 -1.36
CA VAL A 38 -11.08 3.21 -2.11
C VAL A 38 -9.89 2.50 -1.51
N THR A 39 -10.06 1.21 -1.18
CA THR A 39 -8.97 0.35 -0.66
C THR A 39 -8.72 -0.79 -1.63
N GLY A 40 -7.46 -1.01 -1.99
CA GLY A 40 -7.03 -2.12 -2.84
C GLY A 40 -5.89 -2.91 -2.21
N ILE A 41 -5.81 -4.19 -2.55
CA ILE A 41 -4.79 -5.12 -2.05
C ILE A 41 -3.98 -5.65 -3.23
N VAL A 42 -2.65 -5.61 -3.09
CA VAL A 42 -1.71 -6.19 -4.05
C VAL A 42 -0.69 -7.06 -3.33
N LYS A 43 -0.31 -8.16 -3.97
CA LYS A 43 0.78 -9.05 -3.56
C LYS A 43 1.83 -9.05 -4.63
N PHE A 44 3.07 -8.85 -4.23
CA PHE A 44 4.22 -8.88 -5.14
C PHE A 44 5.38 -9.64 -4.50
N ASP A 45 6.23 -10.23 -5.33
CA ASP A 45 7.40 -10.96 -4.87
C ASP A 45 8.55 -10.02 -4.47
N PHE A 46 9.66 -10.59 -4.00
CA PHE A 46 10.84 -9.83 -3.59
C PHE A 46 11.46 -8.99 -4.71
N SER A 47 11.18 -9.32 -5.98
CA SER A 47 11.65 -8.56 -7.14
C SER A 47 10.69 -7.44 -7.56
N GLY A 48 9.57 -7.27 -6.84
CA GLY A 48 8.55 -6.28 -7.15
C GLY A 48 7.51 -6.76 -8.17
N ARG A 49 7.56 -8.00 -8.65
CA ARG A 49 6.57 -8.49 -9.61
C ARG A 49 5.26 -8.83 -8.92
N ILE A 50 4.15 -8.33 -9.47
CA ILE A 50 2.82 -8.60 -8.96
C ILE A 50 2.48 -10.09 -9.15
N VAL A 51 2.22 -10.76 -8.03
CA VAL A 51 1.78 -12.16 -7.96
C VAL A 51 0.25 -12.24 -8.02
N ASN A 52 -0.43 -11.33 -7.33
CA ASN A 52 -1.88 -11.25 -7.30
C ASN A 52 -2.37 -9.87 -6.83
N CYS A 53 -3.60 -9.48 -7.16
CA CYS A 53 -4.25 -8.31 -6.59
C CYS A 53 -5.77 -8.53 -6.50
N ASP A 54 -6.47 -7.65 -5.80
CA ASP A 54 -7.93 -7.62 -5.79
C ASP A 54 -8.50 -6.72 -6.90
N GLN A 55 -9.82 -6.81 -7.11
CA GLN A 55 -10.52 -6.03 -8.13
C GLN A 55 -10.43 -4.52 -7.89
N SER A 56 -10.42 -4.09 -6.62
CA SER A 56 -10.32 -2.67 -6.27
C SER A 56 -8.97 -2.09 -6.70
N PHE A 57 -7.87 -2.81 -6.45
CA PHE A 57 -6.54 -2.42 -6.93
C PHE A 57 -6.48 -2.39 -8.45
N ALA A 58 -7.05 -3.39 -9.14
CA ALA A 58 -7.10 -3.38 -10.61
C ALA A 58 -7.83 -2.15 -11.16
N THR A 59 -9.00 -1.85 -10.60
CA THR A 59 -9.82 -0.71 -11.01
C THR A 59 -9.12 0.62 -10.75
N LEU A 60 -8.43 0.77 -9.61
CA LEU A 60 -7.66 1.97 -9.27
C LEU A 60 -6.60 2.31 -10.33
N TYR A 61 -5.99 1.31 -10.96
CA TYR A 61 -4.95 1.51 -11.99
C TYR A 61 -5.48 1.47 -13.44
N GLY A 62 -6.80 1.35 -13.62
CA GLY A 62 -7.44 1.32 -14.94
C GLY A 62 -7.40 -0.05 -15.63
N TYR A 63 -7.26 -1.14 -14.86
CA TYR A 63 -7.35 -2.52 -15.36
C TYR A 63 -8.74 -3.10 -15.11
N LEU A 64 -9.28 -3.83 -16.10
CA LEU A 64 -10.60 -4.46 -15.98
C LEU A 64 -10.58 -5.70 -15.08
N GLU A 65 -9.49 -6.47 -15.15
CA GLU A 65 -9.35 -7.76 -14.45
C GLU A 65 -8.00 -7.82 -13.70
N PRO A 66 -7.97 -8.32 -12.45
CA PRO A 66 -6.75 -8.49 -11.66
C PRO A 66 -5.68 -9.34 -12.37
N GLU A 67 -6.10 -10.35 -13.12
CA GLU A 67 -5.25 -11.23 -13.91
C GLU A 67 -4.35 -10.45 -14.89
N SER A 68 -4.84 -9.34 -15.44
CA SER A 68 -4.06 -8.50 -16.38
C SER A 68 -2.88 -7.79 -15.73
N MET A 69 -2.83 -7.73 -14.39
CA MET A 69 -1.75 -7.09 -13.64
C MET A 69 -0.67 -8.06 -13.18
N LYS A 70 -0.89 -9.37 -13.29
CA LYS A 70 0.07 -10.38 -12.86
C LYS A 70 1.35 -10.28 -13.70
N GLY A 71 2.50 -10.27 -13.03
CA GLY A 71 3.82 -10.18 -13.64
C GLY A 71 4.33 -8.77 -13.92
N LEU A 72 3.47 -7.74 -13.83
CA LEU A 72 3.88 -6.33 -13.91
C LEU A 72 4.79 -5.97 -12.73
N ASP A 73 5.68 -5.01 -12.95
CA ASP A 73 6.52 -4.47 -11.87
C ASP A 73 5.69 -3.45 -11.07
N ILE A 74 5.67 -3.62 -9.74
CA ILE A 74 4.99 -2.67 -8.85
C ILE A 74 5.58 -1.26 -8.96
N LYS A 75 6.86 -1.12 -9.34
CA LYS A 75 7.51 0.19 -9.57
C LYS A 75 6.97 0.91 -10.81
N ASP A 76 6.39 0.20 -11.78
CA ASP A 76 5.71 0.85 -12.92
C ASP A 76 4.44 1.57 -12.48
N LEU A 77 3.79 1.05 -11.43
CA LEU A 77 2.56 1.59 -10.86
C LEU A 77 2.85 2.58 -9.72
N ILE A 78 3.87 2.32 -8.91
CA ILE A 78 4.24 3.16 -7.75
C ILE A 78 5.77 3.31 -7.73
N PRO A 79 6.34 4.27 -8.48
CA PRO A 79 7.79 4.38 -8.67
C PRO A 79 8.61 4.63 -7.41
N SER A 80 7.99 5.18 -6.36
CA SER A 80 8.65 5.47 -5.08
C SER A 80 8.82 4.25 -4.16
N ILE A 81 8.39 3.06 -4.60
CA ILE A 81 8.55 1.84 -3.82
C ILE A 81 10.00 1.35 -3.94
N GLU A 82 10.70 1.36 -2.80
CA GLU A 82 12.05 0.83 -2.66
C GLU A 82 12.02 -0.45 -1.83
N LEU A 83 12.20 -1.59 -2.50
CA LEU A 83 12.22 -2.93 -1.88
C LEU A 83 13.62 -3.53 -1.84
N ASP A 84 14.58 -2.90 -2.52
CA ASP A 84 15.88 -3.50 -2.79
C ASP A 84 16.74 -3.50 -1.52
N PRO A 85 17.19 -4.68 -1.05
CA PRO A 85 18.10 -4.76 0.08
C PRO A 85 19.46 -4.12 -0.23
N GLU A 86 19.86 -3.99 -1.51
CA GLU A 86 21.11 -3.28 -1.88
C GLU A 86 21.04 -1.77 -1.57
N ASN A 87 19.86 -1.17 -1.72
CA ASN A 87 19.63 0.25 -1.43
C ASN A 87 19.24 0.49 0.04
N ASN A 88 18.72 -0.55 0.73
CA ASN A 88 18.30 -0.50 2.14
C ASN A 88 19.35 -1.11 3.11
N HIS A 89 20.65 -1.02 2.82
CA HIS A 89 21.73 -1.52 3.69
C HIS A 89 21.60 -3.00 4.10
N GLY A 90 20.95 -3.82 3.28
CA GLY A 90 20.67 -5.24 3.53
C GLY A 90 19.41 -5.50 4.36
N GLU A 91 18.64 -4.47 4.72
CA GLU A 91 17.48 -4.60 5.59
C GLU A 91 16.19 -4.80 4.78
N LEU A 92 15.51 -5.92 5.04
CA LEU A 92 14.19 -6.21 4.49
C LEU A 92 13.15 -5.31 5.15
N VAL A 93 12.01 -5.08 4.48
CA VAL A 93 10.84 -4.42 5.07
C VAL A 93 10.55 -5.03 6.46
N PRO A 94 10.49 -4.21 7.54
CA PRO A 94 10.20 -4.69 8.89
C PRO A 94 8.90 -5.50 8.96
N LYS A 95 8.79 -6.41 9.92
CA LYS A 95 7.60 -7.27 10.10
C LYS A 95 6.33 -6.45 10.32
N GLU A 96 6.46 -5.29 10.97
CA GLU A 96 5.38 -4.34 11.25
C GLU A 96 4.86 -3.66 9.97
N GLY A 97 5.69 -3.69 8.92
CA GLY A 97 5.51 -3.04 7.64
C GLY A 97 5.88 -1.57 7.62
N ILE A 98 6.06 -1.05 6.42
CA ILE A 98 6.25 0.38 6.17
C ILE A 98 4.96 0.99 5.65
N LYS A 99 4.63 2.21 6.07
CA LYS A 99 3.57 3.01 5.48
C LYS A 99 4.21 4.22 4.82
N LEU A 100 3.87 4.47 3.57
CA LEU A 100 4.39 5.60 2.80
C LEU A 100 3.28 6.25 1.98
N CYS A 101 3.46 7.56 1.73
CA CYS A 101 2.64 8.32 0.81
C CYS A 101 3.37 8.35 -0.54
N ALA A 102 2.64 8.05 -1.61
CA ALA A 102 3.21 7.92 -2.94
C ALA A 102 2.26 8.48 -4.01
N THR A 103 2.74 8.47 -5.24
CA THR A 103 1.93 8.75 -6.43
C THR A 103 1.78 7.46 -7.22
N GLY A 104 0.53 7.04 -7.45
CA GLY A 104 0.19 5.95 -8.35
C GLY A 104 0.17 6.44 -9.79
N LYS A 105 0.72 5.66 -10.72
CA LYS A 105 0.70 5.87 -12.16
C LYS A 105 -0.26 4.86 -12.80
N MET A 106 -1.33 5.36 -13.41
CA MET A 106 -2.34 4.55 -14.07
C MET A 106 -1.87 4.06 -15.44
N LYS A 107 -2.58 3.06 -15.99
CA LYS A 107 -2.31 2.49 -17.32
C LYS A 107 -2.35 3.53 -18.45
N ASP A 108 -3.20 4.54 -18.33
CA ASP A 108 -3.34 5.64 -19.31
C ASP A 108 -2.27 6.74 -19.15
N GLY A 109 -1.39 6.61 -18.14
CA GLY A 109 -0.33 7.57 -17.83
C GLY A 109 -0.77 8.70 -16.89
N SER A 110 -2.04 8.75 -16.45
CA SER A 110 -2.47 9.66 -15.40
C SER A 110 -1.93 9.26 -14.03
N HIS A 111 -1.97 10.20 -13.07
CA HIS A 111 -1.37 10.03 -11.75
C HIS A 111 -2.36 10.41 -10.64
N PHE A 112 -2.32 9.68 -9.53
CA PHE A 112 -3.13 10.00 -8.35
C PHE A 112 -2.33 9.86 -7.04
N PRO A 113 -2.59 10.69 -6.02
CA PRO A 113 -1.98 10.52 -4.71
C PRO A 113 -2.55 9.30 -3.99
N LEU A 114 -1.68 8.53 -3.33
CA LEU A 114 -2.10 7.36 -2.55
C LEU A 114 -1.29 7.21 -1.26
N SER A 115 -1.85 6.46 -0.33
CA SER A 115 -1.10 5.87 0.79
C SER A 115 -1.00 4.37 0.60
N ILE A 116 0.16 3.78 0.83
CA ILE A 116 0.32 2.32 0.82
C ILE A 116 0.99 1.85 2.11
N LYS A 117 0.50 0.75 2.67
CA LYS A 117 1.20 0.01 3.73
C LYS A 117 1.67 -1.33 3.19
N ILE A 118 2.98 -1.55 3.22
CA ILE A 118 3.63 -2.76 2.71
C ILE A 118 4.11 -3.58 3.89
N ARG A 119 3.77 -4.87 3.92
CA ARG A 119 4.23 -5.83 4.93
C ARG A 119 4.80 -7.07 4.27
N PRO A 120 5.83 -7.71 4.86
CA PRO A 120 6.27 -9.02 4.43
C PRO A 120 5.21 -10.09 4.75
N CYS A 121 4.87 -10.90 3.76
CA CYS A 121 4.15 -12.17 3.90
C CYS A 121 5.15 -13.31 3.79
N THR A 122 5.58 -13.86 4.94
CA THR A 122 6.39 -15.08 4.96
C THR A 122 5.49 -16.28 4.66
N ARG A 123 5.71 -16.99 3.55
CA ARG A 123 5.16 -18.35 3.41
C ARG A 123 5.98 -19.29 4.30
N SER A 124 5.44 -19.73 5.42
CA SER A 124 6.01 -20.85 6.20
C SER A 124 5.76 -22.16 5.45
N TYR A 125 6.74 -22.67 4.71
CA TYR A 125 6.68 -24.00 4.08
C TYR A 125 6.96 -25.16 5.07
N SER A 126 6.54 -25.07 6.33
CA SER A 126 6.74 -26.17 7.30
C SER A 126 5.71 -27.30 7.23
N THR A 127 4.79 -27.33 6.25
CA THR A 127 3.74 -28.38 6.21
C THR A 127 3.61 -29.15 4.89
N LEU A 128 4.41 -28.90 3.84
CA LEU A 128 4.23 -29.64 2.58
C LEU A 128 5.43 -30.40 2.00
N MET A 129 6.60 -30.42 2.63
CA MET A 129 7.72 -31.22 2.11
C MET A 129 8.49 -31.92 3.24
N LYS A 130 7.97 -33.04 3.72
CA LYS A 130 8.86 -34.13 4.14
C LYS A 130 9.36 -34.81 2.87
N GLU A 131 10.69 -34.98 2.82
CA GLU A 131 11.47 -35.90 1.99
C GLU A 131 12.34 -35.31 0.85
N GLN A 132 13.63 -35.23 1.21
CA GLN A 132 14.84 -35.58 0.45
C GLN A 132 15.74 -34.50 -0.20
N LYS A 133 16.90 -34.36 0.49
CA LYS A 133 18.30 -34.27 0.02
C LYS A 133 18.88 -32.95 -0.52
N GLN A 134 19.65 -32.32 0.38
CA GLN A 134 21.08 -31.97 0.30
C GLN A 134 21.62 -31.26 -0.96
N GLY A 135 21.94 -29.98 -0.78
CA GLY A 135 23.03 -29.30 -1.50
C GLY A 135 22.64 -28.10 -2.36
N GLU A 136 22.48 -26.93 -1.73
CA GLU A 136 22.95 -25.59 -2.16
C GLU A 136 22.15 -24.51 -1.44
N ARG A 137 22.88 -23.64 -0.72
CA ARG A 137 22.32 -22.59 0.12
C ARG A 137 21.86 -21.44 -0.78
N THR A 138 20.57 -21.40 -1.12
CA THR A 138 19.92 -20.25 -1.77
C THR A 138 18.79 -19.72 -0.87
N GLU A 139 19.16 -19.15 0.27
CA GLU A 139 18.21 -18.53 1.22
C GLU A 139 17.84 -17.11 0.76
N SER A 140 17.05 -16.93 -0.32
CA SER A 140 16.57 -15.58 -0.70
C SER A 140 15.45 -15.49 -1.76
N LYS A 141 14.56 -16.49 -1.95
CA LYS A 141 13.54 -16.43 -3.03
C LYS A 141 12.06 -16.51 -2.63
N ASP A 142 11.74 -16.68 -1.34
CA ASP A 142 10.34 -16.95 -0.92
C ASP A 142 9.65 -15.80 -0.17
N ILE A 143 10.27 -14.63 -0.11
CA ILE A 143 9.65 -13.46 0.51
C ILE A 143 8.67 -12.84 -0.48
N THR A 144 7.41 -12.74 -0.06
CA THR A 144 6.40 -11.95 -0.75
C THR A 144 5.99 -10.79 0.13
N TYR A 145 5.45 -9.75 -0.48
CA TYR A 145 4.92 -8.60 0.21
C TYR A 145 3.42 -8.46 -0.09
N GLU A 146 2.70 -7.94 0.89
CA GLU A 146 1.31 -7.50 0.72
C GLU A 146 1.26 -5.98 0.92
N GLY A 147 0.77 -5.28 -0.09
CA GLY A 147 0.50 -3.86 -0.10
C GLY A 147 -0.99 -3.59 0.08
N THR A 148 -1.36 -2.82 1.10
CA THR A 148 -2.70 -2.24 1.22
C THR A 148 -2.64 -0.78 0.75
N VAL A 149 -3.34 -0.47 -0.33
CA VAL A 149 -3.43 0.87 -0.92
C VAL A 149 -4.71 1.55 -0.48
N TRP A 150 -4.61 2.84 -0.12
CA TRP A 150 -5.75 3.71 0.14
C TRP A 150 -5.68 4.94 -0.77
N VAL A 151 -6.80 5.23 -1.41
CA VAL A 151 -7.03 6.42 -2.22
C VAL A 151 -8.27 7.13 -1.69
N PHE A 152 -8.21 8.45 -1.66
CA PHE A 152 -9.31 9.30 -1.22
C PHE A 152 -9.76 10.16 -2.39
N ASN A 153 -11.04 10.04 -2.76
CA ASN A 153 -11.67 10.86 -3.79
C ASN A 153 -12.63 11.85 -3.16
N ASN A 154 -12.68 13.06 -3.71
CA ASN A 154 -13.71 14.03 -3.34
C ASN A 154 -15.04 13.63 -3.99
N ILE A 155 -16.14 13.79 -3.23
CA ILE A 155 -17.51 13.51 -3.65
C ILE A 155 -18.18 14.80 -4.13
#